data_AF-A0A1M5ZZQ8-F1
#
_entry.id   AF-A0A1M5ZZQ8-F1
#
_cell.length_a   1.000
_cell.length_b   1.000
_cell.length_c   1.000
_cell.angle_alpha   90.00
_cell.angle_beta   90.00
_cell.angle_gamma   90.00
#
_symmetry.space_group_name_H-M   'P 1'
#
loop_
_entity.id
_entity.type
_entity.pdbx_description
1 polymer ?
#
loop_
_entity_poly.entity_id
_entity_poly.type
_entity_poly.pdbx_seq_one_letter_code
_entity_poly.pdbx_strand_id
1 'polypeptide(L)'
;MLGGRSDLFFPACMVIVGAHYLPFVFLYGMRLFAVLAALMTLVGVLLLYVPLVPSIAAGWFTGALLVVFAFLLKAFARSQDATPSSSGR
;
A
#
# COMPACT_ATOMS: atom_id res chain seq x y z
N MET A 1 9.44 4.48 26.75
CA MET A 1 10.01 5.75 26.27
C MET A 1 9.28 6.11 24.99
N LEU A 2 8.27 6.98 25.06
CA LEU A 2 7.66 7.53 23.84
C LEU A 2 8.68 8.51 23.26
N GLY A 3 9.40 8.06 22.22
CA GLY A 3 10.16 8.95 21.35
C GLY A 3 9.25 10.08 20.85
N GLY A 4 9.85 11.22 20.47
CA GLY A 4 9.09 12.44 20.16
C GLY A 4 7.97 12.19 19.16
N ARG A 5 6.95 13.07 19.13
CA ARG A 5 5.78 12.99 18.20
C ARG A 5 6.17 12.67 16.74
N SER A 6 7.38 13.05 16.33
CA SER A 6 7.99 12.73 15.04
C SER A 6 8.11 11.22 14.76
N ASP A 7 8.33 10.39 15.77
CA ASP A 7 8.55 8.96 15.59
C ASP A 7 7.26 8.22 15.21
N LEU A 8 6.11 8.80 15.56
CA LEU A 8 4.80 8.28 15.20
C LEU A 8 4.32 8.74 13.82
N PHE A 9 4.94 9.77 13.25
CA PHE A 9 4.48 10.41 12.01
C PHE A 9 4.48 9.44 10.83
N PHE A 10 5.63 8.80 10.54
CA PHE A 10 5.73 7.90 9.39
C PHE A 10 4.85 6.63 9.53
N PRO A 11 4.83 5.93 10.68
CA PRO A 11 3.91 4.81 10.88
C PRO A 11 2.44 5.22 10.74
N ALA A 12 2.02 6.36 11.29
CA ALA A 12 0.65 6.84 11.18
C ALA A 12 0.27 7.19 9.73
N CYS A 13 1.16 7.88 9.00
CA CYS A 13 0.96 8.15 7.58
C CYS A 13 0.86 6.85 6.76
N MET A 14 1.67 5.84 7.10
CA MET A 14 1.63 4.53 6.44
C MET A 14 0.24 3.87 6.59
N VAL A 15 -0.35 3.95 7.79
CA VAL A 15 -1.71 3.46 8.04
C VAL A 15 -2.76 4.23 7.24
N ILE A 16 -2.71 5.57 7.25
CA ILE A 16 -3.67 6.42 6.54
C ILE A 16 -3.62 6.18 5.03
N VAL A 17 -2.41 6.14 4.46
CA VAL A 17 -2.19 5.88 3.03
C VAL A 17 -2.66 4.46 2.66
N GLY A 18 -2.32 3.45 3.47
CA GLY A 18 -2.80 2.08 3.27
C GLY A 18 -4.32 1.98 3.30
N ALA A 19 -4.97 2.59 4.29
CA ALA A 19 -6.42 2.59 4.44
C ALA A 19 -7.13 3.32 3.28
N HIS A 20 -6.49 4.33 2.71
CA HIS A 20 -7.01 5.04 1.53
C HIS A 20 -7.09 4.14 0.28
N TYR A 21 -6.39 3.00 0.24
CA TYR A 21 -6.51 2.04 -0.85
C TYR A 21 -7.70 1.07 -0.72
N LEU A 22 -8.36 0.98 0.46
CA LEU A 22 -9.53 0.12 0.65
C LEU A 22 -10.73 0.48 -0.27
N PRO A 23 -11.11 1.76 -0.47
CA PRO A 23 -12.15 2.13 -1.42
C PRO A 23 -11.87 1.62 -2.84
N PHE A 24 -10.62 1.65 -3.28
CA PHE A 24 -10.24 1.17 -4.62
C PHE A 24 -10.41 -0.34 -4.80
N VAL A 25 -10.35 -1.11 -3.71
CA VAL A 25 -10.68 -2.55 -3.74
C VAL A 25 -12.16 -2.73 -4.11
N PHE A 26 -13.06 -1.93 -3.52
CA PHE A 26 -14.49 -2.01 -3.80
C PHE A 26 -14.86 -1.43 -5.17
N LEU A 27 -14.22 -0.33 -5.58
CA LEU A 27 -14.55 0.36 -6.83
C LEU A 27 -14.01 -0.33 -8.09
N TYR A 28 -12.81 -0.89 -8.04
CA TYR A 28 -12.15 -1.49 -9.21
C TYR A 28 -12.10 -3.02 -9.20
N GLY A 29 -12.41 -3.67 -8.08
CA GLY A 29 -12.35 -5.14 -7.96
C GLY A 29 -10.94 -5.74 -8.10
N MET A 30 -9.91 -4.91 -8.23
CA MET A 30 -8.52 -5.34 -8.39
C MET A 30 -7.93 -5.76 -7.04
N ARG A 31 -7.69 -7.07 -6.89
CA ARG A 31 -7.08 -7.68 -5.68
C ARG A 31 -5.72 -7.09 -5.30
N LEU A 32 -5.00 -6.52 -6.27
CA LEU A 32 -3.69 -5.91 -6.05
C LEU A 32 -3.75 -4.69 -5.09
N PHE A 33 -4.84 -3.91 -5.13
CA PHE A 33 -5.07 -2.83 -4.17
C PHE A 33 -5.30 -3.37 -2.76
N ALA A 34 -5.95 -4.52 -2.61
CA ALA A 34 -6.20 -5.13 -1.31
C ALA A 34 -4.89 -5.58 -0.65
N VAL A 35 -3.97 -6.15 -1.44
CA VAL A 35 -2.64 -6.53 -0.95
C VAL A 35 -1.85 -5.30 -0.51
N LEU A 36 -1.85 -4.22 -1.31
CA LEU A 36 -1.16 -2.98 -0.96
C LEU A 36 -1.73 -2.35 0.31
N ALA A 37 -3.07 -2.25 0.39
CA ALA A 37 -3.78 -1.70 1.54
C ALA A 37 -3.45 -2.48 2.82
N ALA A 38 -3.61 -3.81 2.78
CA ALA A 38 -3.32 -4.67 3.92
C ALA A 38 -1.86 -4.56 4.35
N LEU A 39 -0.91 -4.59 3.41
CA LEU A 39 0.51 -4.51 3.73
C LEU A 39 0.87 -3.17 4.38
N MET A 40 0.42 -2.05 3.82
CA MET A 40 0.69 -0.73 4.39
C MET A 40 0.03 -0.53 5.76
N THR A 41 -1.24 -0.90 5.90
CA THR A 41 -1.97 -0.73 7.15
C THR A 41 -1.43 -1.63 8.25
N LEU A 42 -1.20 -2.93 7.98
CA LEU A 42 -0.71 -3.87 9.00
C LEU A 42 0.72 -3.54 9.43
N VAL A 43 1.61 -3.22 8.48
CA VAL A 43 2.99 -2.84 8.82
C VAL A 43 3.02 -1.50 9.57
N GLY A 44 2.22 -0.52 9.16
CA GLY A 44 2.11 0.75 9.87
C GLY A 44 1.59 0.60 11.30
N VAL A 45 0.57 -0.24 11.50
CA VAL A 45 0.05 -0.58 12.84
C VAL A 45 1.12 -1.29 13.67
N LEU A 46 1.81 -2.28 13.10
CA LEU A 46 2.87 -3.00 13.80
C LEU A 46 3.99 -2.05 14.26
N LEU A 47 4.42 -1.14 13.39
CA LEU A 47 5.47 -0.16 13.71
C LEU A 47 5.03 0.88 14.73
N LEU A 48 3.72 1.12 14.87
CA LEU A 48 3.17 2.01 15.90
C LEU A 48 3.29 1.40 17.31
N TYR A 49 3.04 0.09 17.43
CA TYR A 49 3.06 -0.61 18.73
C TYR A 49 4.43 -1.21 19.06
N VAL A 50 5.20 -1.57 18.05
CA VAL A 50 6.53 -2.14 18.19
C VAL A 50 7.48 -1.31 17.31
N PRO A 51 8.19 -0.33 17.89
CA PRO A 51 9.14 0.48 17.15
C PRO A 51 10.43 -0.32 16.93
N LEU A 52 10.40 -1.28 15.98
CA LEU A 52 11.56 -2.10 15.60
C LEU A 52 12.61 -1.31 14.82
N VAL A 53 12.19 -0.22 14.13
CA VAL A 53 13.04 0.55 13.22
C VAL A 53 12.83 2.05 13.42
N PRO A 54 13.82 2.90 13.09
CA PRO A 54 13.65 4.35 13.08
C PRO A 54 12.52 4.79 12.14
N SER A 55 11.74 5.78 12.56
CA SER A 55 10.58 6.28 11.82
C SER A 55 10.91 6.70 10.37
N ILE A 56 12.09 7.30 10.16
CA ILE A 56 12.55 7.70 8.83
C ILE A 56 12.76 6.51 7.88
N ALA A 57 13.19 5.36 8.40
CA ALA A 57 13.34 4.15 7.61
C ALA A 57 11.98 3.62 7.13
N ALA A 58 10.94 3.73 7.97
CA ALA A 58 9.57 3.40 7.59
C ALA A 58 9.04 4.29 6.45
N GLY A 59 9.43 5.58 6.43
CA GLY A 59 9.14 6.50 5.35
C GLY A 59 9.75 6.07 4.00
N TRP A 60 11.05 5.77 3.98
CA TRP A 60 11.72 5.28 2.78
C TRP A 60 11.17 3.93 2.30
N PHE A 61 10.89 3.01 3.22
CA PHE A 61 10.25 1.73 2.91
C PHE A 61 8.88 1.94 2.27
N THR A 62 8.06 2.83 2.83
CA THR A 62 6.75 3.20 2.27
C THR A 62 6.88 3.74 0.84
N GLY A 63 7.81 4.68 0.61
CA GLY A 63 8.05 5.24 -0.72
C GLY A 63 8.48 4.17 -1.73
N ALA A 64 9.43 3.31 -1.36
CA ALA A 64 9.88 2.21 -2.22
C ALA A 64 8.74 1.23 -2.54
N LEU A 65 7.93 0.88 -1.53
CA LEU A 65 6.78 -0.01 -1.69
C LEU A 65 5.75 0.56 -2.66
N LEU A 66 5.42 1.85 -2.54
CA LEU A 66 4.50 2.54 -3.43
C LEU A 66 5.03 2.58 -4.88
N VAL A 67 6.32 2.83 -5.08
CA VAL A 67 6.93 2.83 -6.41
C VAL A 67 6.83 1.44 -7.05
N VAL A 68 7.18 0.38 -6.31
CA VAL A 68 7.07 -1.01 -6.78
C VAL A 68 5.63 -1.33 -7.18
N PHE A 69 4.66 -1.00 -6.32
CA PHE A 69 3.26 -1.26 -6.60
C PHE A 69 2.73 -0.41 -7.76
N ALA A 70 3.20 0.82 -7.97
CA ALA A 70 2.82 1.62 -9.14
C ALA A 70 3.17 0.91 -10.45
N PHE A 71 4.35 0.31 -10.54
CA PHE A 71 4.74 -0.49 -11.71
C PHE A 71 3.94 -1.78 -11.83
N LEU A 72 3.71 -2.49 -10.72
CA LEU A 72 2.90 -3.72 -10.72
C LEU A 72 1.45 -3.47 -11.16
N LEU A 73 0.82 -2.42 -10.63
CA LEU A 73 -0.55 -2.03 -11.01
C LEU A 73 -0.61 -1.65 -12.49
N LYS A 74 0.37 -0.88 -12.99
CA LYS A 74 0.47 -0.51 -14.40
C LYS A 74 0.62 -1.75 -15.30
N ALA A 75 1.42 -2.72 -14.89
CA ALA A 75 1.60 -3.98 -15.63
C ALA A 75 0.30 -4.81 -15.63
N PHE A 76 -0.36 -4.94 -14.49
CA PHE A 76 -1.64 -5.64 -14.38
C PHE A 76 -2.75 -4.99 -15.22
N ALA A 77 -2.88 -3.66 -15.17
CA ALA A 77 -3.85 -2.94 -15.98
C ALA A 77 -3.67 -3.23 -17.48
N ARG A 78 -2.42 -3.15 -17.98
CA ARG A 78 -2.10 -3.48 -19.38
C ARG A 78 -2.41 -4.92 -19.78
N SER A 79 -2.25 -5.87 -18.86
CA SER A 79 -2.56 -7.28 -19.14
C SER A 79 -4.07 -7.54 -19.32
N GLN A 80 -4.92 -6.74 -18.66
CA GLN A 80 -6.36 -6.81 -18.83
C GLN A 80 -6.78 -6.26 -20.19
N ASP A 81 -6.19 -5.15 -20.63
CA ASP A 81 -6.44 -4.57 -21.97
C ASP A 81 -5.99 -5.51 -23.10
N ALA A 82 -4.96 -6.32 -22.87
CA ALA A 82 -4.39 -7.23 -23.85
C ALA A 82 -5.18 -8.54 -24.03
N THR A 83 -6.22 -8.80 -23.24
CA THR A 83 -7.10 -9.96 -23.41
C THR A 83 -8.22 -9.60 -24.40
N PRO A 84 -8.18 -10.06 -25.67
CA PRO A 84 -9.22 -9.72 -26.63
C PRO A 84 -10.53 -10.39 -26.24
N SER A 85 -11.64 -9.67 -26.40
CA SER A 85 -13.01 -10.16 -26.21
C SER A 85 -13.38 -11.23 -27.25
N SER A 86 -12.85 -12.45 -27.10
CA SER A 86 -13.31 -13.63 -27.86
C SER A 86 -14.58 -14.21 -27.25
N SER A 87 -15.67 -13.44 -27.26
CA SER A 87 -17.01 -14.00 -27.06
C SER A 87 -18.02 -13.19 -27.86
N GLY A 88 -17.85 -13.21 -29.18
CA GLY A 88 -19.01 -13.24 -30.06
C GLY A 88 -19.75 -14.55 -29.82
N ARG A 89 -20.88 -14.48 -29.13
CA ARG A 89 -21.97 -15.44 -29.22
C ARG A 89 -23.28 -14.74 -28.91
#